data_AF-A0A7S0PX82-F1
#
_entry.id   AF-A0A7S0PX82-F1
#
_cell.length_a   1.000
_cell.length_b   1.000
_cell.length_c   1.000
_cell.angle_alpha   90.00
_cell.angle_beta   90.00
_cell.angle_gamma   90.00
#
_symmetry.space_group_name_H-M   'P 1'
#
loop_
_entity.id
_entity.type
_entity.pdbx_description
1 polymer ?
#
loop_
_entity_poly.entity_id
_entity_poly.type
_entity_poly.pdbx_seq_one_letter_code
_entity_poly.pdbx_strand_id
1 'polypeptide(L)'
;RMEVKRHGARGCEFHVRGVRILCDYVAESDSLIKSLPLGALPTLDTSQQAERVLMCGDTPFLCSMPRLLLPHSELLDPRRIDAVLISSPQAMRALPLLTEYSTFRGQVFATLACLQLGAKLMP
;
A
#
# COMPACT_ATOMS: atom_id res chain seq x y z
N ARG A 1 23.17 14.74 11.21
CA ARG A 1 23.01 14.55 9.76
C ARG A 1 21.72 13.76 9.54
N MET A 2 20.87 14.18 8.61
CA MET A 2 19.63 13.50 8.26
C MET A 2 19.83 12.80 6.92
N GLU A 3 19.47 11.54 6.83
CA GLU A 3 19.45 10.78 5.58
C GLU A 3 18.00 10.45 5.23
N VAL A 4 17.68 10.48 3.95
CA VAL A 4 16.32 10.26 3.45
C VAL A 4 16.37 9.18 2.37
N LYS A 5 15.59 8.12 2.55
CA LYS A 5 15.39 7.05 1.57
C LYS A 5 13.94 7.10 1.10
N ARG A 6 13.71 7.10 -0.22
CA ARG A 6 12.34 7.08 -0.78
C ARG A 6 11.90 5.65 -1.05
N HIS A 7 10.64 5.38 -0.77
CA HIS A 7 9.96 4.10 -0.97
C HIS A 7 8.71 4.33 -1.84
N GLY A 8 8.84 4.08 -3.14
CA GLY A 8 7.77 4.32 -4.11
C GLY A 8 7.41 5.80 -4.29
N ALA A 9 6.16 6.07 -4.69
CA ALA A 9 5.71 7.42 -5.03
C ALA A 9 5.39 8.30 -3.81
N ARG A 10 4.99 7.71 -2.68
CA ARG A 10 4.43 8.47 -1.54
C ARG A 10 5.04 8.13 -0.18
N GLY A 11 5.98 7.19 -0.08
CA GLY A 11 6.63 6.85 1.18
C GLY A 11 8.09 7.26 1.27
N CYS A 12 8.52 7.61 2.48
CA CYS A 12 9.90 7.96 2.75
C CYS A 12 10.34 7.56 4.16
N GLU A 13 11.59 7.12 4.28
CA GLU A 13 12.24 6.76 5.53
C GLU A 13 13.30 7.83 5.85
N PHE A 14 13.21 8.40 7.04
CA PHE A 14 14.17 9.35 7.58
C PHE A 14 15.05 8.65 8.60
N HIS A 15 16.36 8.82 8.45
CA HIS A 15 17.33 8.42 9.47
C HIS A 15 17.92 9.66 10.12
N VAL A 16 17.60 9.86 11.40
CA VAL A 16 18.02 11.05 12.17
C VAL A 16 18.56 10.59 13.52
N ARG A 17 19.84 10.85 13.78
CA ARG A 17 20.49 10.56 15.09
C ARG A 17 20.29 9.11 15.57
N GLY A 18 20.33 8.15 14.64
CA GLY A 18 20.12 6.72 14.95
C GLY A 18 18.66 6.27 14.92
N VAL A 19 17.70 7.20 14.94
CA VAL A 19 16.27 6.90 14.88
C VAL A 19 15.81 6.78 13.42
N ARG A 20 14.95 5.79 13.13
CA ARG A 20 14.34 5.59 11.83
C ARG A 20 12.85 5.90 11.88
N ILE A 21 12.45 6.85 11.06
CA ILE A 21 11.07 7.33 11.00
C ILE A 21 10.54 7.08 9.60
N LEU A 22 9.47 6.30 9.49
CA LEU A 22 8.77 6.09 8.23
C LEU A 22 7.65 7.13 8.12
N CYS A 23 7.70 7.99 7.11
CA CYS A 23 6.60 8.89 6.78
C CYS A 23 5.84 8.34 5.58
N ASP A 24 4.54 8.18 5.77
CA ASP A 24 3.57 7.66 4.80
C ASP A 24 3.94 6.29 4.24
N TYR A 25 3.22 5.25 4.66
CA TYR A 25 3.29 3.94 4.02
C TYR A 25 2.00 3.75 3.22
N VAL A 26 2.03 4.05 1.92
CA VAL A 26 0.82 3.99 1.09
C VAL A 26 0.86 2.70 0.28
N ALA A 27 -0.12 1.83 0.51
CA ALA A 27 -0.37 0.69 -0.34
C ALA A 27 -1.20 1.15 -1.54
N GLU A 28 -0.75 0.76 -2.72
CA GLU A 28 -1.47 1.03 -3.95
C GLU A 28 -2.52 -0.08 -4.12
N SER A 29 -3.74 0.31 -4.47
CA SER A 29 -4.75 -0.67 -4.84
C SER A 29 -4.57 -0.98 -6.31
N ASP A 30 -4.34 -2.24 -6.65
CA ASP A 30 -4.42 -2.70 -8.03
C ASP A 30 -5.90 -2.71 -8.45
N SER A 31 -6.40 -1.50 -8.69
CA SER A 31 -7.82 -1.21 -8.90
C SER A 31 -8.24 -1.41 -10.34
N LEU A 32 -7.28 -1.68 -11.23
CA LEU A 32 -7.52 -1.71 -12.67
C LEU A 32 -8.33 -2.92 -13.10
N ILE A 33 -8.41 -3.98 -12.29
CA ILE A 33 -9.20 -5.16 -12.64
C ILE A 33 -10.52 -5.14 -11.88
N LYS A 34 -11.39 -4.15 -12.17
CA LYS A 34 -12.80 -4.23 -11.79
C LYS A 34 -13.71 -4.72 -12.92
N SER A 35 -13.24 -4.76 -14.16
CA SER A 35 -13.84 -5.41 -15.34
C SER A 35 -13.28 -4.73 -16.59
N LEU A 36 -11.99 -4.92 -16.88
CA LEU A 36 -11.48 -4.53 -18.19
C LEU A 36 -11.78 -5.65 -19.19
N PRO A 37 -12.23 -5.33 -20.41
CA PRO A 37 -12.29 -6.31 -21.47
C PRO A 37 -10.87 -6.83 -21.72
N LEU A 38 -10.73 -8.13 -21.97
CA LEU A 38 -9.43 -8.81 -22.03
C LEU A 38 -8.45 -8.16 -23.02
N GLY A 39 -8.97 -7.50 -24.07
CA GLY A 39 -8.18 -6.78 -25.07
C GLY A 39 -7.71 -5.36 -24.68
N ALA A 40 -8.12 -4.82 -23.53
CA ALA A 40 -7.73 -3.49 -23.05
C ALA A 40 -6.71 -3.50 -21.91
N LEU A 41 -6.29 -4.68 -21.45
CA LEU A 41 -5.26 -4.81 -20.42
C LEU A 41 -3.88 -4.53 -21.04
N PRO A 42 -3.09 -3.57 -20.52
CA PRO A 42 -1.67 -3.51 -20.84
C PRO A 42 -1.05 -4.84 -20.42
N THR A 43 -0.04 -5.32 -21.15
CA THR A 43 0.66 -6.61 -20.98
C THR A 43 0.88 -6.97 -19.50
N LEU A 44 -0.12 -7.58 -18.88
CA LEU A 44 -0.13 -8.03 -17.50
C LEU A 44 0.20 -9.50 -17.56
N ASP A 45 1.25 -9.89 -16.86
CA ASP A 45 1.67 -11.28 -16.70
C ASP A 45 0.48 -12.11 -16.21
N THR A 46 -0.19 -12.74 -17.17
CA THR A 46 -1.56 -13.25 -17.05
C THR A 46 -1.64 -14.47 -16.13
N SER A 47 -0.47 -14.97 -15.70
CA SER A 47 -0.27 -16.23 -14.99
C SER A 47 -0.56 -16.17 -13.49
N GLN A 48 -0.69 -14.99 -12.86
CA GLN A 48 -0.82 -14.90 -11.38
C GLN A 48 -1.98 -14.06 -10.84
N GLN A 49 -2.75 -13.38 -11.69
CA GLN A 49 -3.69 -12.33 -11.25
C GLN A 49 -5.16 -12.60 -11.59
N ALA A 50 -5.45 -13.53 -12.49
CA ALA A 50 -6.82 -13.84 -12.90
C ALA A 50 -7.40 -14.98 -12.05
N GLU A 51 -8.34 -14.67 -11.15
CA GLU A 51 -9.07 -15.71 -10.43
C GLU A 51 -10.11 -16.36 -11.36
N ARG A 52 -10.82 -15.57 -12.18
CA ARG A 52 -11.84 -16.07 -13.13
C ARG A 52 -11.98 -15.17 -14.37
N VAL A 53 -12.27 -15.76 -15.52
CA VAL A 53 -12.72 -15.05 -16.72
C VAL A 53 -14.25 -15.13 -16.79
N LEU A 54 -14.91 -13.98 -16.96
CA LEU A 54 -16.36 -13.86 -17.10
C LEU A 54 -16.71 -13.42 -18.51
N MET A 55 -17.75 -14.00 -19.10
CA MET A 55 -18.29 -13.54 -20.38
C MET A 55 -19.45 -12.58 -20.13
N CYS A 56 -19.40 -11.40 -20.76
CA CYS A 56 -20.54 -10.49 -20.84
C CYS A 56 -20.84 -10.26 -22.32
N GLY A 57 -21.87 -10.94 -22.83
CA GLY A 57 -22.04 -11.15 -24.28
C GLY A 57 -20.83 -11.88 -24.86
N ASP A 58 -20.30 -11.38 -25.98
CA ASP A 58 -19.10 -11.91 -26.65
C ASP A 58 -17.79 -11.34 -26.10
N THR A 59 -17.86 -10.51 -25.05
CA THR A 59 -16.67 -9.84 -24.50
C THR A 59 -16.19 -10.55 -23.23
N PRO A 60 -14.96 -11.07 -23.22
CA PRO A 60 -14.36 -11.65 -22.02
C PRO A 60 -13.86 -10.53 -21.09
N PHE A 61 -14.18 -10.68 -19.81
CA PHE A 61 -13.77 -9.80 -18.72
C PHE A 61 -12.93 -10.58 -17.71
N LEU A 62 -11.89 -9.94 -17.19
CA LEU A 62 -11.12 -10.47 -16.09
C LEU A 62 -11.81 -10.11 -14.76
N CYS A 63 -12.14 -11.11 -13.96
CA CYS A 63 -12.66 -10.93 -12.61
C CYS A 63 -11.61 -11.42 -11.61
N SER A 64 -11.03 -10.48 -10.87
CA SER A 64 -10.12 -10.75 -9.77
C SER A 64 -10.54 -9.99 -8.54
N MET A 65 -10.27 -10.54 -7.36
CA MET A 65 -10.35 -9.76 -6.14
C MET A 65 -9.34 -8.61 -6.17
N PRO A 66 -9.73 -7.39 -5.75
CA PRO A 66 -8.80 -6.27 -5.67
C PRO A 66 -7.69 -6.59 -4.66
N ARG A 67 -6.43 -6.40 -5.07
CA ARG A 67 -5.28 -6.64 -4.20
C ARG A 67 -4.67 -5.31 -3.75
N LEU A 68 -4.25 -5.28 -2.48
CA LEU A 68 -3.41 -4.19 -1.96
C LEU A 68 -1.95 -4.54 -2.30
N LEU A 69 -1.33 -3.72 -3.14
CA LEU A 69 0.10 -3.81 -3.43
C LEU A 69 0.87 -2.94 -2.44
N LEU A 70 1.76 -3.58 -1.70
CA LEU A 70 2.67 -2.88 -0.80
C LEU A 70 3.81 -2.24 -1.61
N PRO A 71 4.21 -1.00 -1.31
CA PRO A 71 5.35 -0.38 -1.99
C PRO A 71 6.64 -1.12 -1.62
N HIS A 72 7.37 -1.60 -2.62
CA HIS A 72 8.71 -2.25 -2.54
C HIS A 72 9.08 -2.79 -1.15
N SER A 73 8.26 -3.71 -0.62
CA SER A 73 8.39 -4.24 0.74
C SER A 73 9.72 -4.95 0.99
N GLU A 74 10.37 -5.44 -0.06
CA GLU A 74 11.70 -6.06 -0.01
C GLU A 74 12.81 -5.10 0.45
N LEU A 75 12.61 -3.78 0.33
CA LEU A 75 13.59 -2.75 0.70
C LEU A 75 13.35 -2.10 2.06
N LEU A 76 12.26 -2.44 2.73
CA LEU A 76 11.84 -1.91 4.02
C LEU A 76 11.91 -3.02 5.07
N ASP A 77 12.75 -2.87 6.09
CA ASP A 77 12.76 -3.76 7.26
C ASP A 77 11.92 -3.13 8.38
N PRO A 78 10.67 -3.59 8.62
CA PRO A 78 9.76 -2.96 9.58
C PRO A 78 10.28 -3.03 11.02
N ARG A 79 11.18 -3.98 11.33
CA ARG A 79 11.75 -4.16 12.67
C ARG A 79 12.61 -2.99 13.11
N ARG A 80 13.21 -2.30 12.15
CA ARG A 80 14.16 -1.23 12.40
C ARG A 80 13.48 0.14 12.48
N ILE A 81 12.18 0.22 12.21
CA ILE A 81 11.42 1.46 12.20
C ILE A 81 10.94 1.75 13.62
N ASP A 82 11.35 2.89 14.17
CA ASP A 82 11.00 3.29 15.53
C ASP A 82 9.67 4.03 15.58
N ALA A 83 9.36 4.78 14.51
CA ALA A 83 8.14 5.56 14.42
C ALA A 83 7.58 5.64 12.99
N VAL A 84 6.26 5.72 12.89
CA VAL A 84 5.53 5.97 11.65
C VAL A 84 4.80 7.30 11.76
N LEU A 85 4.97 8.18 10.79
CA LEU A 85 4.23 9.44 10.66
C LEU A 85 3.20 9.30 9.53
N ILE A 86 1.96 9.63 9.85
CA ILE A 86 0.85 9.68 8.89
C ILE A 86 0.58 11.14 8.53
N SER A 87 0.91 11.53 7.29
CA SER A 87 0.67 12.88 6.79
C SER A 87 -0.72 13.01 6.15
N SER A 88 -1.29 11.90 5.67
CA SER A 88 -2.58 11.88 4.99
C SER A 88 -3.46 10.70 5.41
N PRO A 89 -4.80 10.84 5.40
CA PRO A 89 -5.71 9.74 5.71
C PRO A 89 -5.53 8.52 4.78
N GLN A 90 -5.09 8.76 3.54
CA GLN A 90 -4.87 7.71 2.54
C GLN A 90 -3.71 6.78 2.92
N ALA A 91 -2.68 7.32 3.58
CA ALA A 91 -1.55 6.54 4.07
C ALA A 91 -1.93 5.58 5.22
N MET A 92 -3.10 5.77 5.84
CA MET A 92 -3.58 4.82 6.85
C MET A 92 -3.99 3.47 6.23
N ARG A 93 -4.34 3.39 4.94
CA ARG A 93 -4.83 2.13 4.34
C ARG A 93 -3.82 0.96 4.41
N ALA A 94 -2.52 1.24 4.40
CA ALA A 94 -1.50 0.19 4.54
C ALA A 94 -1.08 -0.05 6.00
N LEU A 95 -1.55 0.78 6.93
CA LEU A 95 -1.15 0.72 8.32
C LEU A 95 -1.43 -0.64 8.95
N PRO A 96 -2.60 -1.31 8.73
CA PRO A 96 -2.85 -2.63 9.30
C PRO A 96 -1.84 -3.68 8.81
N LEU A 97 -1.44 -3.63 7.53
CA LEU A 97 -0.40 -4.51 6.99
C LEU A 97 0.95 -4.31 7.66
N LEU A 98 1.27 -3.06 8.02
CA LEU A 98 2.49 -2.74 8.74
C LEU A 98 2.39 -3.11 10.23
N THR A 99 1.26 -2.91 10.90
CA THR A 99 1.16 -3.07 12.36
C THR A 99 0.74 -4.47 12.81
N GLU A 100 -0.09 -5.17 12.02
CA GLU A 100 -0.63 -6.49 12.39
C GLU A 100 0.10 -7.64 11.71
N TYR A 101 0.48 -7.46 10.44
CA TYR A 101 1.07 -8.51 9.61
C TYR A 101 2.58 -8.37 9.41
N SER A 102 3.21 -7.45 10.16
CA SER A 102 4.65 -7.27 10.16
C SER A 102 5.22 -7.29 11.58
N THR A 103 6.54 -7.25 11.68
CA THR A 103 7.26 -7.22 12.96
C THR A 103 7.53 -5.80 13.49
N PHE A 104 6.78 -4.81 13.00
CA PHE A 104 6.86 -3.44 13.50
C PHE A 104 6.43 -3.37 14.98
N ARG A 105 7.22 -2.67 15.80
CA ARG A 105 6.97 -2.48 17.24
C ARG A 105 7.07 -1.01 17.68
N GLY A 106 7.23 -0.10 16.72
CA GLY A 106 7.36 1.32 16.97
C GLY A 106 6.04 2.02 17.29
N GLN A 107 6.09 3.35 17.35
CA GLN A 107 4.91 4.18 17.59
C GLN A 107 4.35 4.78 16.30
N VAL A 108 3.03 4.94 16.24
CA VAL A 108 2.36 5.59 15.12
C VAL A 108 1.88 6.97 15.56
N PHE A 109 2.29 7.99 14.82
CA PHE A 109 1.92 9.38 15.03
C PHE A 109 1.05 9.85 13.86
N ALA A 110 -0.12 10.39 14.19
CA ALA A 110 -1.06 10.93 13.23
C ALA A 110 -1.77 12.14 13.84
N THR A 111 -2.21 13.07 13.00
CA THR A 111 -3.11 14.14 13.44
C THR A 111 -4.50 13.58 13.73
N LEU A 112 -5.26 14.23 14.61
CA LEU A 112 -6.64 13.84 14.92
C LEU A 112 -7.52 13.75 13.66
N ALA A 113 -7.35 14.69 12.73
CA ALA A 113 -8.08 14.69 11.46
C ALA A 113 -7.75 13.46 10.60
N CYS A 114 -6.47 13.04 10.56
CA CYS A 114 -6.08 11.81 9.87
C CYS A 114 -6.74 10.59 10.49
N LEU A 115 -6.77 10.48 11.83
CA LEU A 115 -7.41 9.36 12.52
C LEU A 115 -8.92 9.29 12.21
N GLN A 116 -9.63 10.41 12.30
CA GLN A 116 -11.08 10.47 12.06
C GLN A 116 -11.46 10.12 10.62
N LEU A 117 -10.69 10.61 9.64
CA LEU A 117 -10.94 10.33 8.23
C LEU A 117 -10.44 8.95 7.83
N GLY A 118 -9.27 8.55 8.33
CA GLY A 118 -8.65 7.25 8.05
C GLY A 118 -9.49 6.09 8.56
N ALA A 119 -10.11 6.22 9.74
CA ALA A 119 -11.05 5.23 10.26
C ALA A 119 -12.26 4.98 9.34
N LYS A 120 -12.63 5.94 8.50
CA LYS A 120 -13.70 5.78 7.49
C LYS A 120 -13.21 5.22 6.15
N LEU A 121 -11.90 5.26 5.91
CA LEU A 121 -11.25 4.79 4.67
C LEU A 121 -10.70 3.37 4.82
N MET A 122 -10.52 2.91 6.05
CA MET A 122 -10.23 1.53 6.38
C MET A 122 -11.52 0.71 6.23
N PRO A 123 -11.48 -0.41 5.49
CA PRO A 123 -12.62 -1.30 5.30
C PRO A 123 -13.04 -2.01 6.59
#